data_AF-B5JDV1-F1
#
_entry.id   AF-B5JDV1-F1
#
_cell.length_a   1.000
_cell.length_b   1.000
_cell.length_c   1.000
_cell.angle_alpha   90.00
_cell.angle_beta   90.00
_cell.angle_gamma   90.00
#
_symmetry.space_group_name_H-M   'P 1'
#
loop_
_entity.id
_entity.type
_entity.pdbx_description
1 polymer ?
#
loop_
_entity_poly.entity_id
_entity_poly.type
_entity_poly.pdbx_seq_one_letter_code
_entity_poly.pdbx_strand_id
1 'polypeptide(L)'
;MKKVKDHPNISRKVTSFVLTFGVLAAISMGLFFYLGEKGYEELSNWMLIAFFVLVPTALLGAFIILNTVKCPDCGGSTKTIQNKQEDMWQAHCSRCNTTWNLGIGIDTGP
;
A
#
# COMPACT_ATOMS: atom_id res chain seq x y z
N MET A 1 -0.33 -23.30 20.89
CA MET A 1 -1.09 -23.06 19.64
C MET A 1 -0.86 -21.62 19.20
N LYS A 2 -0.26 -21.38 18.02
CA LYS A 2 -0.13 -20.03 17.45
C LYS A 2 -1.53 -19.56 17.03
N LYS A 3 -2.00 -18.43 17.58
CA LYS A 3 -3.27 -17.82 17.15
C LYS A 3 -2.98 -16.93 15.94
N VAL A 4 -3.49 -17.33 14.78
CA VAL A 4 -3.51 -16.50 13.56
C VAL A 4 -4.82 -15.73 13.58
N LYS A 5 -4.76 -14.41 13.42
CA LYS A 5 -5.94 -13.53 13.39
C LYS A 5 -5.83 -12.55 12.23
N ASP A 6 -6.95 -12.13 11.66
CA ASP A 6 -6.94 -11.07 10.65
C ASP A 6 -6.72 -9.70 11.29
N HIS A 7 -5.83 -8.90 10.69
CA HIS A 7 -5.56 -7.56 11.18
C HIS A 7 -6.74 -6.65 10.84
N PRO A 8 -7.40 -6.01 11.82
CA PRO A 8 -8.73 -5.42 11.65
C PRO A 8 -8.81 -4.30 10.60
N ASN A 9 -7.74 -3.53 10.40
CA ASN A 9 -7.79 -2.31 9.58
C ASN A 9 -6.66 -2.13 8.56
N ILE A 10 -5.68 -3.05 8.46
CA ILE A 10 -4.47 -2.77 7.66
C ILE A 10 -4.70 -2.96 6.16
N SER A 11 -5.42 -4.03 5.77
CA SER A 11 -5.79 -4.28 4.37
C SER A 11 -6.58 -3.10 3.80
N ARG A 12 -7.63 -2.67 4.51
CA ARG A 12 -8.44 -1.50 4.12
C ARG A 12 -7.61 -0.22 4.01
N LYS A 13 -6.65 0.00 4.92
CA LYS A 13 -5.78 1.18 4.90
C LYS A 13 -4.83 1.16 3.71
N VAL A 14 -4.21 0.01 3.42
CA VAL A 14 -3.31 -0.15 2.26
C VAL A 14 -4.09 -0.05 0.96
N THR A 15 -5.24 -0.73 0.84
CA THR A 15 -6.10 -0.66 -0.36
C THR A 15 -6.59 0.77 -0.60
N SER A 16 -7.09 1.46 0.42
CA SER A 16 -7.52 2.85 0.27
C SER A 16 -6.36 3.76 -0.16
N PHE A 17 -5.17 3.58 0.44
CA PHE A 17 -3.99 4.37 0.10
C PHE A 17 -3.57 4.14 -1.36
N VAL A 18 -3.46 2.88 -1.80
CA VAL A 18 -3.11 2.52 -3.19
C VAL A 18 -4.14 3.06 -4.17
N LEU A 19 -5.44 2.93 -3.87
CA LEU A 19 -6.50 3.47 -4.73
C LEU A 19 -6.43 4.99 -4.84
N THR A 20 -6.26 5.72 -3.73
CA THR A 20 -6.19 7.18 -3.76
C THR A 20 -5.00 7.66 -4.61
N PHE A 21 -3.80 7.12 -4.39
CA PHE A 21 -2.63 7.51 -5.18
C PHE A 21 -2.72 7.03 -6.63
N GLY A 22 -3.30 5.86 -6.88
CA GLY A 22 -3.54 5.34 -8.24
C GLY A 22 -4.48 6.24 -9.04
N VAL A 23 -5.57 6.69 -8.44
CA VAL A 23 -6.51 7.63 -9.08
C VAL A 23 -5.84 8.98 -9.36
N LEU A 24 -5.09 9.52 -8.41
CA LEU A 24 -4.36 10.78 -8.62
C LEU A 24 -3.31 10.67 -9.74
N ALA A 25 -2.56 9.58 -9.77
CA ALA A 25 -1.60 9.31 -10.84
C ALA A 25 -2.29 9.19 -12.20
N ALA A 26 -3.43 8.49 -12.28
CA ALA A 26 -4.22 8.38 -13.51
C ALA A 26 -4.73 9.75 -13.99
N ILE A 27 -5.21 10.60 -13.08
CA ILE A 27 -5.65 11.97 -13.39
C ILE A 27 -4.48 12.80 -13.91
N SER A 28 -3.33 12.79 -13.23
CA SER A 28 -2.14 13.53 -13.68
C SER A 28 -1.70 13.08 -15.08
N MET A 29 -1.68 11.76 -15.35
CA MET A 29 -1.31 11.24 -16.66
C MET A 29 -2.33 11.61 -17.74
N GLY A 30 -3.64 11.56 -17.43
CA GLY A 30 -4.69 12.00 -18.34
C GLY A 30 -4.60 13.49 -18.67
N LEU A 31 -4.31 14.33 -17.67
CA LEU A 31 -4.11 15.76 -17.86
C LEU A 31 -2.85 16.07 -18.65
N PHE A 32 -1.76 15.31 -18.49
CA PHE A 32 -0.56 15.45 -19.32
C PHE A 32 -0.89 15.33 -20.81
N PHE A 33 -1.59 14.25 -21.21
CA PHE A 33 -1.99 14.05 -22.60
C PHE A 33 -2.98 15.12 -23.09
N TYR A 34 -4.01 15.42 -22.30
CA TYR A 34 -5.02 16.40 -22.67
C TYR A 34 -4.44 17.81 -22.88
N LEU A 35 -3.60 18.27 -21.95
CA LEU A 35 -2.99 19.59 -22.02
C LEU A 35 -1.92 19.67 -23.10
N GLY A 36 -1.19 18.57 -23.34
CA GLY A 36 -0.23 18.45 -24.44
C GLY A 36 -0.92 18.61 -25.79
N GLU A 37 -2.06 17.95 -26.01
CA GLU A 37 -2.84 18.08 -27.25
C GLU A 37 -3.37 19.52 -27.46
N LYS A 38 -3.68 20.24 -26.37
CA LYS A 38 -4.13 21.63 -26.42
C LYS A 38 -3.02 22.66 -26.56
N GLY A 39 -1.75 22.24 -26.60
CA GLY A 39 -0.59 23.14 -26.73
C GLY A 39 -0.18 23.84 -25.42
N TYR A 40 -0.72 23.41 -24.27
CA TYR A 40 -0.30 23.91 -22.96
C TYR A 40 0.90 23.13 -22.43
N GLU A 41 2.04 23.24 -23.12
CA GLU A 41 3.24 22.42 -22.86
C GLU A 41 3.78 22.55 -21.43
N GLU A 42 3.81 23.76 -20.88
CA GLU A 42 4.32 23.99 -19.52
C GLU A 42 3.47 23.26 -18.48
N LEU A 43 2.15 23.43 -18.54
CA LEU A 43 1.20 22.75 -17.64
C LEU A 43 1.22 21.23 -17.84
N SER A 44 1.35 20.76 -19.09
CA SER A 44 1.52 19.34 -19.41
C SER A 44 2.75 18.77 -18.70
N ASN A 45 3.91 19.41 -18.84
CA ASN A 45 5.15 18.99 -18.18
C ASN A 45 5.01 18.95 -16.65
N TRP A 46 4.31 19.91 -16.04
CA TRP A 46 4.00 19.88 -14.60
C TRP A 46 3.16 18.66 -14.20
N MET A 47 2.20 18.24 -15.02
CA MET A 47 1.41 17.03 -14.76
C MET A 47 2.24 15.75 -14.89
N LEU A 48 3.19 15.71 -15.82
CA LEU A 48 4.14 14.60 -15.94
C LEU A 48 5.04 14.51 -14.70
N ILE A 49 5.60 15.64 -14.25
CA ILE A 49 6.39 15.72 -13.02
C ILE A 49 5.55 15.26 -11.82
N ALA A 50 4.30 15.72 -11.71
CA ALA A 50 3.40 15.30 -10.64
C ALA A 50 3.19 13.79 -10.62
N PHE A 51 3.01 13.14 -11.78
CA PHE A 51 2.95 11.69 -11.89
C PHE A 51 4.23 11.01 -11.37
N PHE A 52 5.40 11.48 -11.80
CA PHE A 52 6.70 10.96 -11.37
C PHE A 52 7.02 11.22 -9.89
N VAL A 53 6.34 12.17 -9.23
CA VAL A 53 6.45 12.36 -7.78
C VAL A 53 5.43 11.49 -7.05
N LEU A 54 4.19 11.43 -7.53
CA LEU A 54 3.10 10.69 -6.90
C LEU A 54 3.37 9.19 -6.85
N VAL A 55 3.83 8.58 -7.95
CA VAL A 55 4.01 7.12 -8.02
C VAL A 55 5.10 6.63 -7.07
N PRO A 56 6.34 7.18 -7.06
CA PRO A 56 7.36 6.78 -6.09
C PRO A 56 6.95 7.07 -4.65
N THR A 57 6.28 8.19 -4.39
CA THR A 57 5.80 8.54 -3.05
C THR A 57 4.74 7.55 -2.56
N ALA A 58 3.85 7.10 -3.45
CA ALA A 58 2.88 6.04 -3.15
C ALA A 58 3.58 4.71 -2.85
N LEU A 59 4.57 4.31 -3.64
CA LEU A 59 5.31 3.07 -3.40
C LEU A 59 6.05 3.10 -2.06
N LEU A 60 6.76 4.19 -1.77
CA LEU A 60 7.44 4.39 -0.48
C LEU A 60 6.45 4.41 0.68
N GLY A 61 5.32 5.12 0.53
CA GLY A 61 4.27 5.17 1.55
C GLY A 61 3.66 3.80 1.84
N ALA A 62 3.35 3.02 0.79
CA ALA A 62 2.84 1.65 0.93
C ALA A 62 3.87 0.75 1.64
N PHE A 63 5.14 0.84 1.27
CA PHE A 63 6.23 0.11 1.92
C PHE A 63 6.37 0.46 3.41
N ILE A 64 6.28 1.74 3.76
CA ILE A 64 6.30 2.20 5.16
C ILE A 64 5.09 1.68 5.94
N ILE A 65 3.89 1.72 5.35
CA ILE A 65 2.67 1.21 5.99
C ILE A 65 2.80 -0.29 6.28
N LEU A 66 3.36 -1.07 5.34
CA LEU A 66 3.61 -2.50 5.50
C LEU A 66 4.67 -2.83 6.56
N ASN A 67 5.68 -1.97 6.73
CA ASN A 67 6.75 -2.17 7.72
C ASN A 67 6.45 -1.59 9.09
N THR A 68 5.45 -0.72 9.21
CA THR A 68 5.10 -0.02 10.47
C THR A 68 3.75 -0.48 11.00
N VAL A 69 3.41 -1.75 10.80
CA VAL A 69 2.20 -2.34 11.37
C VAL A 69 2.39 -2.45 12.89
N LYS A 70 1.45 -1.88 13.66
CA LYS A 70 1.41 -2.01 15.11
C LYS A 70 0.47 -3.13 15.51
N CYS A 71 0.79 -3.84 16.58
CA CYS A 71 -0.10 -4.85 17.13
C CYS A 71 -1.36 -4.16 17.69
N PRO A 72 -2.57 -4.55 17.29
CA PRO A 72 -3.81 -3.93 17.78
C PRO A 72 -4.06 -4.21 19.27
N ASP A 73 -3.58 -5.35 19.80
CA ASP A 73 -3.81 -5.75 21.19
C ASP A 73 -2.85 -5.04 22.18
N CYS A 74 -1.58 -4.86 21.81
CA CYS A 74 -0.55 -4.34 22.71
C CYS A 74 0.19 -3.09 22.22
N GLY A 75 -0.17 -2.54 21.05
CA GLY A 75 0.44 -1.35 20.44
C GLY A 75 1.92 -1.48 20.04
N GLY A 76 2.55 -2.62 20.33
CA GLY A 76 3.96 -2.88 20.04
C GLY A 76 4.23 -3.09 18.55
N SER A 77 5.48 -2.88 18.14
CA SER A 77 5.92 -3.14 16.76
C SER A 77 5.74 -4.61 16.42
N THR A 78 5.19 -4.91 15.25
CA THR A 78 5.22 -6.26 14.68
C THR A 78 6.40 -6.39 13.72
N LYS A 79 6.80 -7.63 13.43
CA LYS A 79 7.71 -7.94 12.33
C LYS A 79 6.90 -8.53 11.19
N THR A 80 7.01 -7.92 10.03
CA THR A 80 6.38 -8.40 8.80
C THR A 80 7.13 -9.63 8.30
N ILE A 81 6.41 -10.72 8.07
CA ILE A 81 6.91 -12.01 7.59
C ILE A 81 6.07 -12.37 6.36
N GLN A 82 6.73 -12.61 5.23
CA GLN A 82 6.06 -13.15 4.05
C GLN A 82 5.90 -14.66 4.22
N ASN A 83 4.66 -15.16 4.29
CA ASN A 83 4.41 -16.58 4.26
C ASN A 83 4.43 -17.06 2.81
N LYS A 84 5.56 -17.66 2.39
CA LYS A 84 5.73 -18.17 1.01
C LYS A 84 4.76 -19.30 0.63
N GLN A 85 4.16 -19.98 1.60
CA GLN A 85 3.23 -21.10 1.32
C GLN A 85 1.84 -20.62 0.91
N GLU A 86 1.40 -19.47 1.42
CA GLU A 86 0.08 -18.91 1.15
C GLU A 86 0.15 -17.61 0.34
N ASP A 87 1.36 -17.20 -0.05
CA ASP A 87 1.70 -15.90 -0.65
C ASP A 87 1.02 -14.69 0.04
N MET A 88 0.86 -14.81 1.36
CA MET A 88 0.23 -13.81 2.20
C MET A 88 1.25 -13.12 3.09
N TRP A 89 1.12 -11.81 3.20
CA TRP A 89 1.88 -11.00 4.14
C TRP A 89 1.27 -11.14 5.54
N GLN A 90 2.10 -11.54 6.50
CA GLN A 90 1.73 -11.69 7.91
C GLN A 90 2.59 -10.76 8.77
N ALA A 91 2.09 -10.41 9.96
CA ALA A 91 2.78 -9.57 10.93
C ALA A 91 2.80 -10.27 12.29
N HIS A 92 3.99 -10.67 12.76
CA HIS A 92 4.13 -11.33 14.04
C HIS A 92 4.46 -10.33 15.17
N CYS A 93 3.70 -10.37 16.26
CA CYS A 93 3.97 -9.58 17.45
C CYS A 93 4.69 -10.41 18.52
N SER A 94 5.94 -10.06 18.84
CA SER A 94 6.73 -10.77 19.87
C SER A 94 6.20 -10.59 21.31
N ARG A 95 5.48 -9.49 21.60
CA ARG A 95 4.91 -9.23 22.94
C ARG A 95 3.66 -10.05 23.21
N CYS A 96 2.77 -10.09 22.22
CA CYS A 96 1.48 -10.77 22.31
C CYS A 96 1.54 -12.23 21.79
N ASN A 97 2.71 -12.67 21.28
CA ASN A 97 2.94 -13.96 20.60
C ASN A 97 1.82 -14.35 19.61
N THR A 98 1.30 -13.34 18.90
CA THR A 98 0.15 -13.46 17.99
C THR A 98 0.62 -13.07 16.59
N THR A 99 0.17 -13.84 15.59
CA THR A 99 0.45 -13.56 14.19
C THR A 99 -0.80 -12.99 13.54
N TRP A 100 -0.63 -11.86 12.86
CA TRP A 100 -1.69 -11.13 12.20
C TRP A 100 -1.60 -11.29 10.70
N ASN A 101 -2.63 -11.82 10.05
CA ASN A 101 -2.72 -11.80 8.60
C ASN A 101 -3.02 -10.36 8.15
N LEU A 102 -2.18 -9.83 7.26
CA LEU A 102 -2.35 -8.46 6.77
C LEU A 102 -3.39 -8.38 5.65
N GLY A 103 -3.84 -9.52 5.11
CA GLY A 103 -4.80 -9.59 4.00
C GLY A 103 -4.24 -8.96 2.71
N ILE A 104 -2.92 -8.97 2.57
CA ILE A 104 -2.18 -8.41 1.43
C ILE A 104 -1.41 -9.61 0.87
N GLY A 105 -1.71 -9.99 -0.35
CA GLY A 105 -1.28 -11.23 -0.98
C GLY A 105 -2.19 -11.57 -2.15
N ILE A 106 -1.72 -12.42 -3.07
CA ILE A 106 -2.58 -12.93 -4.14
C ILE A 106 -3.44 -14.00 -3.47
N ASP A 107 -4.75 -13.78 -3.39
CA ASP A 107 -5.68 -14.83 -3.00
C ASP A 107 -5.59 -15.89 -4.10
N THR A 108 -4.70 -16.88 -3.94
CA THR A 108 -4.80 -18.13 -4.70
C THR A 108 -5.95 -18.88 -4.05
N GLY A 109 -7.17 -18.42 -4.32
CA GLY A 109 -8.37 -19.18 -4.01
C GLY A 109 -8.26 -20.59 -4.61
N PRO A 110 -8.97 -21.58 -4.03
CA PRO A 110 -8.99 -22.94 -4.55
C PRO A 110 -9.49 -23.03 -6.01
#